data_AF-A0A0J0Y9W1-F1
#
_entry.id   AF-A0A0J0Y9W1-F1
#
_cell.length_a   1.000
_cell.length_b   1.000
_cell.length_c   1.000
_cell.angle_alpha   90.00
_cell.angle_beta   90.00
_cell.angle_gamma   90.00
#
_symmetry.space_group_name_H-M   'P 1'
#
loop_
_entity.id
_entity.type
_entity.pdbx_description
1 polymer ?
#
loop_
_entity_poly.entity_id
_entity_poly.type
_entity_poly.pdbx_seq_one_letter_code
_entity_poly.pdbx_strand_id
1 'polypeptide(L)'
;MSSFTIQEQFDNYLDILNKIHVIDHDIDASINEVEINDLANRRTALKNRLHHVTKSLVNSLNEMGKKYPVQNNLANQTTYIYTEGGKLMFEYH
;
A
#
# COMPACT_ATOMS: atom_id res chain seq x y z
N MET A 1 -10.21 14.78 -7.21
CA MET A 1 -10.70 13.72 -6.31
C MET A 1 -10.47 12.37 -6.99
N SER A 2 -10.03 11.35 -6.24
CA SER A 2 -9.89 9.99 -6.77
C SER A 2 -11.26 9.44 -7.15
N SER A 3 -11.37 8.71 -8.26
CA SER A 3 -12.62 8.03 -8.66
C SER A 3 -12.89 6.76 -7.85
N PHE A 4 -11.92 6.31 -7.06
CA PHE A 4 -11.99 5.08 -6.26
C PHE A 4 -12.51 5.35 -4.85
N THR A 5 -13.31 4.42 -4.33
CA THR A 5 -13.70 4.37 -2.92
C THR A 5 -12.49 4.17 -2.00
N ILE A 6 -12.62 4.50 -0.72
CA ILE A 6 -11.55 4.30 0.27
C ILE A 6 -11.17 2.81 0.38
N GLN A 7 -12.14 1.90 0.29
CA GLN A 7 -11.88 0.45 0.27
C GLN A 7 -11.01 0.07 -0.94
N GLU A 8 -11.38 0.50 -2.16
CA GLU A 8 -10.59 0.19 -3.37
C GLU A 8 -9.18 0.81 -3.33
N GLN A 9 -9.06 2.02 -2.77
CA GLN A 9 -7.76 2.66 -2.56
C GLN A 9 -6.90 1.86 -1.57
N PHE A 10 -7.51 1.33 -0.50
CA PHE A 10 -6.84 0.48 0.48
C PHE A 10 -6.48 -0.90 -0.09
N ASP A 11 -7.35 -1.53 -0.87
CA ASP A 11 -7.07 -2.80 -1.53
C ASP A 11 -5.89 -2.67 -2.52
N ASN A 12 -5.84 -1.57 -3.28
CA ASN A 12 -4.72 -1.27 -4.17
C ASN A 12 -3.42 -1.00 -3.38
N TYR A 13 -3.51 -0.34 -2.22
CA TYR A 13 -2.37 -0.18 -1.31
C TYR A 13 -1.82 -1.53 -0.84
N LEU A 14 -2.69 -2.46 -0.43
CA LEU A 14 -2.28 -3.81 0.01
C LEU A 14 -1.70 -4.65 -1.14
N ASP A 15 -2.31 -4.60 -2.32
CA ASP A 15 -1.81 -5.30 -3.51
C ASP A 15 -0.40 -4.84 -3.89
N ILE A 16 -0.15 -3.53 -3.89
CA ILE A 16 1.19 -2.99 -4.19
C ILE A 16 2.19 -3.40 -3.11
N LEU A 17 1.82 -3.33 -1.82
CA LEU A 17 2.69 -3.78 -0.73
C LEU A 17 3.06 -5.26 -0.88
N ASN A 18 2.08 -6.11 -1.17
CA ASN A 18 2.33 -7.54 -1.37
C ASN A 18 3.26 -7.79 -2.57
N LYS A 19 3.07 -7.08 -3.68
CA LYS A 19 3.97 -7.16 -4.84
C LYS A 19 5.40 -6.73 -4.52
N ILE A 20 5.57 -5.68 -3.71
CA ILE A 20 6.90 -5.25 -3.24
C ILE A 20 7.52 -6.36 -2.39
N HIS A 21 6.76 -6.94 -1.46
CA HIS A 21 7.25 -8.01 -0.60
C HIS A 21 7.70 -9.25 -1.38
N VAL A 22 6.93 -9.66 -2.39
CA VAL A 22 7.32 -10.76 -3.30
C VAL A 22 8.62 -10.43 -4.03
N ILE A 23 8.77 -9.22 -4.57
CA ILE A 23 10.01 -8.82 -5.26
C ILE A 23 11.20 -8.79 -4.30
N ASP A 24 11.04 -8.32 -3.06
CA ASP A 24 12.12 -8.33 -2.08
C ASP A 24 12.58 -9.78 -1.81
N HIS A 25 11.63 -10.72 -1.68
CA HIS A 25 11.95 -12.15 -1.55
C HIS A 25 12.65 -12.73 -2.79
N ASP A 26 12.20 -12.36 -4.00
CA ASP A 26 12.83 -12.81 -5.26
C ASP A 26 14.26 -12.26 -5.43
N ILE A 27 14.50 -11.02 -4.99
CA ILE A 27 15.85 -10.42 -4.96
C ILE A 27 16.76 -11.21 -4.01
N ASP A 28 16.28 -11.51 -2.81
CA ASP A 28 17.05 -12.25 -1.80
C ASP A 28 17.37 -13.68 -2.25
N ALA A 29 16.52 -14.28 -3.09
CA ALA A 29 16.70 -15.62 -3.63
C ALA A 29 17.58 -15.65 -4.90
N SER A 30 17.70 -14.53 -5.63
CA SER A 30 18.46 -14.49 -6.89
C SER A 30 19.96 -14.34 -6.64
N ILE A 31 20.75 -15.00 -7.50
CA ILE A 31 22.22 -14.89 -7.53
C ILE A 31 22.72 -14.19 -8.81
N ASN A 32 21.81 -13.85 -9.72
CA ASN A 32 22.13 -13.26 -11.01
C ASN A 32 21.99 -11.73 -10.94
N GLU A 33 23.10 -11.01 -11.13
CA GLU A 33 23.12 -9.55 -11.04
C GLU A 33 22.16 -8.85 -12.02
N VAL A 34 21.99 -9.38 -13.23
CA VAL A 34 21.07 -8.81 -14.23
C VAL A 34 19.63 -8.95 -13.77
N GLU A 35 19.26 -10.11 -13.22
CA GLU A 35 17.93 -10.36 -12.66
C GLU A 35 17.67 -9.50 -11.42
N ILE A 36 18.64 -9.42 -10.50
CA ILE A 36 18.57 -8.57 -9.32
C ILE A 36 18.33 -7.11 -9.71
N ASN A 37 19.03 -6.61 -10.73
CA ASN A 37 18.86 -5.24 -11.21
C ASN A 37 17.49 -4.99 -11.84
N ASP A 38 16.95 -5.94 -12.63
CA ASP A 38 15.59 -5.82 -13.17
C ASP A 38 14.53 -5.82 -12.06
N LEU A 39 14.65 -6.74 -11.10
CA LEU A 39 13.77 -6.80 -9.93
C LEU A 39 13.85 -5.51 -9.11
N ALA A 40 15.04 -4.96 -8.89
CA ALA A 40 15.24 -3.71 -8.17
C ALA A 40 14.58 -2.51 -8.90
N ASN A 41 14.63 -2.48 -10.23
CA ASN A 41 13.93 -1.47 -11.03
C ASN A 41 12.41 -1.58 -10.90
N ARG A 42 11.87 -2.81 -10.99
CA ARG A 42 10.44 -3.08 -10.79
C ARG A 42 9.99 -2.71 -9.38
N ARG A 43 10.78 -3.02 -8.34
CA ARG A 43 10.53 -2.61 -6.96
C ARG A 43 10.45 -1.08 -6.84
N THR A 44 11.36 -0.37 -7.48
CA THR A 44 11.39 1.11 -7.45
C THR A 44 10.12 1.70 -8.07
N ALA A 45 9.69 1.17 -9.21
CA ALA A 45 8.43 1.58 -9.86
C ALA A 45 7.21 1.33 -8.94
N LEU A 46 7.16 0.18 -8.27
CA LEU A 46 6.08 -0.13 -7.32
C LEU A 46 6.11 0.78 -6.09
N LYS A 47 7.28 1.10 -5.53
CA LYS A 47 7.40 2.05 -4.41
C LYS A 47 6.87 3.44 -4.78
N ASN A 48 7.16 3.92 -5.99
CA ASN A 48 6.61 5.18 -6.49
C ASN A 48 5.08 5.11 -6.61
N ARG A 49 4.54 4.00 -7.14
CA ARG A 49 3.10 3.78 -7.22
C ARG A 49 2.44 3.72 -5.84
N LEU A 50 3.07 3.03 -4.89
CA LEU A 50 2.63 2.96 -3.50
C LEU A 50 2.53 4.35 -2.88
N HIS A 51 3.54 5.21 -3.11
CA HIS A 51 3.54 6.58 -2.64
C HIS A 51 2.33 7.37 -3.17
N HIS A 52 2.03 7.26 -4.47
CA HIS A 52 0.86 7.92 -5.07
C HIS A 52 -0.47 7.42 -4.50
N VAL A 53 -0.64 6.10 -4.36
CA VAL A 53 -1.86 5.51 -3.78
C VAL A 53 -2.01 5.92 -2.32
N THR A 54 -0.93 5.89 -1.54
CA THR A 54 -0.93 6.31 -0.13
C THR A 54 -1.34 7.77 -0.01
N LYS A 55 -0.80 8.66 -0.84
CA LYS A 55 -1.16 10.08 -0.85
C LYS A 55 -2.63 10.29 -1.20
N SER A 56 -3.15 9.56 -2.18
CA SER A 56 -4.58 9.59 -2.51
C SER A 56 -5.44 9.17 -1.32
N LEU A 57 -5.10 8.05 -0.69
CA LEU A 57 -5.83 7.51 0.45
C LEU A 57 -5.81 8.46 1.64
N VAL A 58 -4.64 9.03 1.97
CA VAL A 58 -4.49 10.06 3.01
C VAL A 58 -5.37 11.28 2.71
N ASN A 59 -5.42 11.75 1.47
CA ASN A 59 -6.28 12.88 1.10
C ASN A 59 -7.77 12.54 1.30
N SER A 60 -8.22 11.37 0.84
CA SER A 60 -9.60 10.92 1.02
C SER A 60 -9.98 10.77 2.51
N LEU A 61 -9.06 10.27 3.35
CA LEU A 61 -9.28 10.14 4.79
C LEU A 61 -9.30 11.51 5.50
N ASN A 62 -8.42 12.44 5.11
CA ASN A 62 -8.42 13.81 5.63
C ASN A 62 -9.72 14.55 5.30
N GLU A 63 -10.26 14.37 4.09
CA GLU A 63 -11.55 14.94 3.69
C GLU A 63 -12.72 14.42 4.54
N MET A 64 -12.66 13.14 4.97
CA MET A 64 -13.69 12.56 5.84
C MET A 64 -13.55 12.98 7.31
N GLY A 65 -12.35 13.28 7.78
CA GLY A 65 -12.08 13.75 9.15
C GLY A 65 -12.37 12.74 10.26
N LYS A 66 -12.51 11.44 9.94
CA LYS A 66 -12.81 10.37 10.91
C LYS A 66 -12.15 9.05 10.52
N LYS A 67 -12.06 8.13 11.49
CA LYS A 67 -11.67 6.74 11.24
C LYS A 67 -12.62 6.08 10.25
N TYR A 68 -12.07 5.32 9.32
CA TYR A 68 -12.82 4.60 8.30
C TYR A 68 -12.58 3.09 8.44
N PRO A 69 -13.63 2.27 8.61
CA PRO A 69 -13.47 0.83 8.63
C PRO A 69 -13.23 0.30 7.20
N VAL A 70 -12.18 -0.50 7.03
CA VAL A 70 -11.89 -1.24 5.80
C VAL A 70 -11.80 -2.73 6.08
N GLN A 71 -12.20 -3.55 5.11
CA GLN A 71 -11.91 -4.97 5.17
C GLN A 71 -10.46 -5.20 4.79
N ASN A 72 -9.66 -5.72 5.74
CA ASN A 72 -8.28 -6.10 5.50
C ASN A 72 -8.21 -7.57 5.10
N ASN A 73 -8.14 -7.80 3.79
CA ASN A 73 -8.12 -9.15 3.22
C ASN A 73 -6.84 -9.93 3.56
N LEU A 74 -5.72 -9.26 3.87
CA LEU A 74 -4.48 -9.92 4.29
C LEU A 74 -4.56 -10.44 5.73
N ALA A 75 -5.19 -9.68 6.62
CA ALA A 75 -5.37 -10.06 8.02
C ALA A 75 -6.72 -10.75 8.31
N ASN A 76 -7.58 -10.87 7.29
CA ASN A 76 -8.95 -11.37 7.39
C ASN A 76 -9.77 -10.75 8.53
N GLN A 77 -9.62 -9.43 8.73
CA GLN A 77 -10.28 -8.69 9.81
C GLN A 77 -10.66 -7.27 9.35
N THR A 78 -11.59 -6.64 10.05
CA THR A 78 -11.85 -5.21 9.85
C THR A 78 -10.71 -4.41 10.48
N THR A 79 -10.13 -3.47 9.73
CA THR A 79 -9.10 -2.55 10.21
C THR A 79 -9.64 -1.13 10.08
N TYR A 80 -9.48 -0.32 11.12
CA TYR A 80 -9.81 1.10 11.04
C TYR A 80 -8.60 1.86 10.54
N ILE A 81 -8.76 2.58 9.44
CA ILE A 81 -7.74 3.45 8.87
C ILE A 81 -8.09 4.92 9.10
N TYR A 82 -7.07 5.71 9.38
CA TYR A 82 -7.21 7.14 9.62
C TYR A 82 -5.90 7.86 9.32
N THR A 83 -5.93 9.19 9.40
CA THR A 83 -4.75 10.02 9.20
C THR A 83 -4.35 10.71 10.50
N GLU A 84 -3.06 10.72 10.78
CA GLU A 84 -2.47 11.47 11.89
C GLU A 84 -1.20 12.16 11.40
N GLY A 85 -1.12 13.49 11.51
CA GLY A 85 0.01 14.26 10.99
C GLY A 85 0.28 14.06 9.50
N GLY A 86 -0.76 13.77 8.70
CA GLY A 86 -0.64 13.48 7.27
C GLY A 86 -0.11 12.07 6.94
N LYS A 87 0.00 11.19 7.93
CA LYS A 87 0.40 9.79 7.75
C LYS A 87 -0.80 8.86 7.88
N LEU A 88 -0.79 7.78 7.10
CA LEU A 88 -1.78 6.71 7.19
C LEU A 88 -1.52 5.88 8.45
N MET A 89 -2.55 5.68 9.26
CA MET A 89 -2.52 4.95 10.52
C MET A 89 -3.53 3.79 10.49
N PHE A 90 -3.25 2.75 11.27
CA PHE A 90 -4.04 1.52 11.34
C PHE A 90 -4.37 1.18 12.79
N GLU A 91 -5.63 0.88 13.05
CA GLU A 91 -6.11 0.38 14.34
C GLU A 91 -6.85 -0.94 14.14
N TYR A 92 -6.37 -1.99 14.80
CA TYR A 92 -6.90 -3.35 14.71
C TYR A 92 -7.86 -3.58 15.88
N HIS A 93 -9.00 -4.23 15.60
CA HIS A 93 -9.97 -4.66 16.60
C HIS A 93 -10.19 -6.16 16.50
#